data_AF-A0A812Y1Z3-F1
#
_entry.id   AF-A0A812Y1Z3-F1
#
_cell.length_a   1.000
_cell.length_b   1.000
_cell.length_c   1.000
_cell.angle_alpha   90.00
_cell.angle_beta   90.00
_cell.angle_gamma   90.00
#
_symmetry.space_group_name_H-M   'P 1'
#
loop_
_entity.id
_entity.type
_entity.pdbx_description
1 polymer ?
#
loop_
_entity_poly.entity_id
_entity_poly.type
_entity_poly.pdbx_seq_one_letter_code
_entity_poly.pdbx_strand_id
1 'polypeptide(L)'
;MATAGAYYGSYSEPLRQSTDEVQRYVYRALRPDEDVIAGLRAWDPAADRTMEQALAEGGVANQYLHTTLSPNVALYYAEHTTQKSKQQIVEIDLEGFSGEVIDVSDPYGCSRHGIKHHKAYHFAVKHKVVMLRGYVQPSRLGKVLNTAPYRLNVRGYPSFEDSEKAVPPFVLQEVKSYWRYDPAWARCRKLRMQEAPDQAWKDDDAVHGGVLKRESERLAEQIAKLEVQKKLIDAQSWQIQERTEKEARRKEEERLQKLEQERAEQQRLEERKRKREEEERRQEKYLAEERRGPRIWACCTEQDHLLQYFDRAALQVALGRSGYITLWDRAKGHSWSGIPNLLYNKINSRGYHQSHATLVALSPDSDNYYVQFSDGTASWVGPDSFTNAIQNSGRLSVVAFGPSGSWFVEWPSGAWQHEGLPRSLSNMLNSNRHRSVAILSISGKRDEDDFSDIDEYYELIHGRQDSRDSEPAWFIRWEDGKHPAWKLMNQPADLSETVDEVQQRGAVRSIEFGKHGEWVLRYSD
;
A
#
# COMPACT_ATOMS: atom_id res chain seq x y z
N MET A 1 -36.04 -10.12 -32.19
CA MET A 1 -36.28 -8.68 -32.43
C MET A 1 -37.24 -8.15 -31.38
N ALA A 2 -36.71 -7.66 -30.25
CA ALA A 2 -37.48 -6.98 -29.22
C ALA A 2 -36.63 -5.80 -28.73
N THR A 3 -37.06 -4.59 -29.10
CA THR A 3 -36.41 -3.33 -28.72
C THR A 3 -36.92 -2.90 -27.36
N ALA A 4 -36.03 -2.94 -26.35
CA ALA A 4 -36.27 -2.36 -25.03
C ALA A 4 -36.22 -0.82 -25.14
N GLY A 5 -37.37 -0.18 -24.96
CA GLY A 5 -37.48 1.28 -24.87
C GLY A 5 -37.03 1.76 -23.49
N ALA A 6 -35.94 2.52 -23.44
CA ALA A 6 -35.49 3.20 -22.23
C ALA A 6 -36.39 4.42 -21.94
N TYR A 7 -37.08 4.36 -20.81
CA TYR A 7 -37.95 5.42 -20.30
C TYR A 7 -37.09 6.48 -19.58
N TYR A 8 -36.74 7.57 -20.27
CA TYR A 8 -36.16 8.75 -19.61
C TYR A 8 -37.29 9.63 -19.07
N GLY A 9 -37.55 9.54 -17.76
CA GLY A 9 -38.43 10.46 -17.06
C GLY A 9 -37.80 11.85 -16.99
N SER A 10 -38.32 12.80 -17.76
CA SER A 10 -37.98 14.22 -17.67
C SER A 10 -38.61 14.81 -16.41
N TYR A 11 -37.85 14.89 -15.31
CA TYR A 11 -38.21 15.71 -14.16
C TYR A 11 -37.97 17.19 -14.50
N SER A 12 -39.04 17.91 -14.82
CA SER A 12 -39.02 19.37 -14.86
C SER A 12 -39.14 19.90 -13.43
N GLU A 13 -38.01 20.13 -12.76
CA GLU A 13 -38.01 20.90 -11.51
C GLU A 13 -38.41 22.36 -11.79
N PRO A 14 -39.19 23.00 -10.90
CA PRO A 14 -39.57 24.39 -11.05
C PRO A 14 -38.32 25.29 -11.01
N LEU A 15 -38.17 26.14 -12.04
CA LEU A 15 -37.19 27.22 -12.13
C LEU A 15 -37.25 28.07 -10.85
N ARG A 16 -36.34 27.82 -9.91
CA ARG A 16 -36.07 28.74 -8.81
C ARG A 16 -35.67 30.07 -9.43
N GLN A 17 -36.44 31.12 -9.12
CA GLN A 17 -36.02 32.49 -9.40
C GLN A 17 -34.67 32.70 -8.69
N SER A 18 -33.61 32.81 -9.49
CA SER A 18 -32.28 33.18 -9.03
C SER A 18 -32.37 34.49 -8.29
N THR A 19 -32.36 34.46 -6.97
CA THR A 19 -31.88 35.59 -6.21
C THR A 19 -30.39 35.64 -6.52
N ASP A 20 -29.99 36.50 -7.46
CA ASP A 20 -28.60 36.81 -7.82
C ASP A 20 -27.82 37.45 -6.65
N GLU A 21 -27.99 36.94 -5.44
CA GLU A 21 -27.05 37.18 -4.35
C GLU A 21 -25.79 36.40 -4.68
N VAL A 22 -24.89 37.08 -5.41
CA VAL A 22 -23.53 36.62 -5.65
C VAL A 22 -22.95 36.23 -4.29
N GLN A 23 -22.66 34.94 -4.14
CA GLN A 23 -22.17 34.41 -2.89
C GLN A 23 -20.82 35.06 -2.58
N ARG A 24 -20.77 35.83 -1.49
CA ARG A 24 -19.62 36.69 -1.19
C ARG A 24 -18.35 35.93 -0.88
N TYR A 25 -18.46 34.72 -0.31
CA TYR A 25 -17.32 33.96 0.19
C TYR A 25 -17.18 32.64 -0.54
N VAL A 26 -15.93 32.28 -0.83
CA VAL A 26 -15.53 30.95 -1.32
C VAL A 26 -14.43 30.39 -0.42
N TYR A 27 -14.31 29.07 -0.38
CA TYR A 27 -13.36 28.36 0.47
C TYR A 27 -12.31 27.64 -0.37
N ARG A 28 -11.08 27.56 0.12
CA ARG A 28 -9.98 26.86 -0.55
C ARG A 28 -9.14 26.07 0.43
N ALA A 29 -8.86 24.81 0.09
CA ALA A 29 -7.80 24.04 0.73
C ALA A 29 -6.43 24.54 0.22
N LEU A 30 -5.59 25.03 1.13
CA LEU A 30 -4.29 25.61 0.77
C LEU A 30 -3.28 24.54 0.33
N ARG A 31 -2.57 24.81 -0.76
CA ARG A 31 -1.47 23.98 -1.24
C ARG A 31 -0.16 24.26 -0.46
N PRO A 32 0.82 23.33 -0.43
CA PRO A 32 2.10 23.50 0.24
C PRO A 32 2.87 24.76 -0.20
N ASP A 33 2.71 25.18 -1.45
CA ASP A 33 3.35 26.36 -2.05
C ASP A 33 2.61 27.68 -1.82
N GLU A 34 1.40 27.66 -1.25
CA GLU A 34 0.56 28.85 -1.10
C GLU A 34 0.77 29.54 0.24
N ASP A 35 0.89 30.87 0.25
CA ASP A 35 1.07 31.68 1.46
C ASP A 35 0.00 32.77 1.55
N VAL A 36 -0.79 32.74 2.62
CA VAL A 36 -1.84 33.73 2.86
C VAL A 36 -1.31 35.14 3.10
N ILE A 37 -0.07 35.29 3.60
CA ILE A 37 0.56 36.60 3.79
C ILE A 37 0.93 37.21 2.43
N ALA A 38 1.37 36.36 1.49
CA ALA A 38 1.74 36.77 0.13
C ALA A 38 0.55 36.84 -0.84
N GLY A 39 -0.65 36.40 -0.42
CA GLY A 39 -1.83 36.30 -1.28
C GLY A 39 -1.82 35.03 -2.13
N LEU A 40 -2.93 34.76 -2.83
CA LEU A 40 -3.09 33.55 -3.63
C LEU A 40 -3.08 33.85 -5.12
N ARG A 41 -2.43 32.98 -5.89
CA ARG A 41 -2.46 32.98 -7.36
C ARG A 41 -2.55 31.56 -7.88
N ALA A 42 -3.07 31.42 -9.10
CA ALA A 42 -3.04 30.14 -9.80
C ALA A 42 -1.60 29.61 -9.93
N TRP A 43 -1.44 28.30 -10.09
CA TRP A 43 -0.11 27.69 -10.21
C TRP A 43 0.65 28.29 -11.39
N ASP A 44 0.00 28.41 -12.54
CA ASP A 44 0.56 29.06 -13.72
C ASP A 44 -0.48 30.05 -14.29
N PRO A 45 -0.44 31.33 -13.87
CA PRO A 45 -1.37 32.35 -14.36
C PRO A 45 -1.32 32.59 -15.86
N ALA A 46 -0.24 32.17 -16.54
CA ALA A 46 -0.05 32.31 -17.98
C ALA A 46 -0.50 31.08 -18.78
N ALA A 47 -0.91 30.00 -18.11
CA ALA A 47 -1.40 28.81 -18.80
C ALA A 47 -2.64 29.12 -19.66
N ASP A 48 -2.70 28.49 -20.84
CA ASP A 48 -3.81 28.64 -21.80
C ASP A 48 -4.66 27.36 -21.86
N ARG A 49 -5.12 26.89 -20.69
CA ARG A 49 -5.97 25.69 -20.59
C ARG A 49 -7.44 26.05 -20.64
N THR A 50 -8.26 25.20 -21.24
CA THR A 50 -9.71 25.39 -21.15
C THR A 50 -10.19 25.12 -19.71
N MET A 51 -11.33 25.70 -19.31
CA MET A 51 -11.93 25.42 -17.99
C MET A 51 -12.22 23.92 -17.81
N GLU A 52 -12.67 23.24 -18.88
CA GLU A 52 -12.91 21.80 -18.86
C GLU A 52 -11.65 21.00 -18.57
N GLN A 53 -10.52 21.35 -19.20
CA GLN A 53 -9.22 20.71 -18.94
C GLN A 53 -8.75 20.95 -17.50
N ALA A 54 -8.86 22.19 -17.02
CA ALA A 54 -8.49 22.53 -15.65
C ALA A 54 -9.30 21.71 -14.62
N LEU A 55 -10.61 21.54 -14.83
CA LEU A 55 -11.49 20.74 -13.96
C LEU A 55 -11.26 19.22 -14.09
N ALA A 56 -10.98 18.71 -15.29
CA ALA A 56 -10.83 17.27 -15.52
C ALA A 56 -9.47 16.69 -15.07
N GLU A 57 -8.42 17.50 -15.12
CA GLU A 57 -7.02 17.14 -14.87
C GLU A 57 -6.51 17.73 -13.54
N GLY A 58 -7.18 17.38 -12.44
CA GLY A 58 -6.80 17.86 -11.11
C GLY A 58 -5.31 17.65 -10.81
N GLY A 59 -4.62 18.73 -10.44
CA GLY A 59 -3.20 18.71 -10.06
C GLY A 59 -2.20 19.03 -11.17
N VAL A 60 -2.66 19.42 -12.36
CA VAL A 60 -1.79 20.03 -13.39
C VAL A 60 -1.83 21.55 -13.28
N ALA A 61 -0.70 22.20 -13.54
CA ALA A 61 -0.60 23.66 -13.55
C ALA A 61 -1.61 24.28 -14.54
N ASN A 62 -2.32 25.29 -14.09
CA ASN A 62 -3.33 26.02 -14.85
C ASN A 62 -3.49 27.45 -14.31
N GLN A 63 -4.27 28.27 -15.02
CA GLN A 63 -4.46 29.69 -14.77
C GLN A 63 -5.60 30.02 -13.80
N TYR A 64 -6.22 29.01 -13.19
CA TYR A 64 -7.35 29.18 -12.29
C TYR A 64 -7.02 28.77 -10.85
N LEU A 65 -7.56 29.51 -9.90
CA LEU A 65 -7.66 29.10 -8.50
C LEU A 65 -8.98 28.34 -8.32
N HIS A 66 -8.90 27.03 -8.08
CA HIS A 66 -10.07 26.20 -7.76
C HIS A 66 -10.54 26.48 -6.32
N THR A 67 -11.71 27.06 -6.16
CA THR A 67 -12.35 27.28 -4.86
C THR A 67 -13.70 26.56 -4.84
N THR A 68 -14.38 26.56 -3.70
CA THR A 68 -15.69 25.93 -3.54
C THR A 68 -16.61 26.80 -2.70
N LEU A 69 -17.91 26.77 -2.99
CA LEU A 69 -18.93 27.38 -2.12
C LEU A 69 -19.17 26.58 -0.83
N SER A 70 -18.66 25.34 -0.75
CA SER A 70 -18.89 24.46 0.39
C SER A 70 -17.65 24.32 1.26
N PRO A 71 -17.67 24.78 2.51
CA PRO A 71 -16.53 24.60 3.41
C PRO A 71 -16.26 23.11 3.73
N ASN A 72 -17.27 22.23 3.61
CA ASN A 72 -17.11 20.78 3.74
C ASN A 72 -16.27 20.20 2.58
N VAL A 73 -16.49 20.70 1.36
CA VAL A 73 -15.69 20.30 0.20
C VAL A 73 -14.24 20.76 0.38
N ALA A 74 -14.02 21.98 0.90
CA ALA A 74 -12.67 22.45 1.20
C ALA A 74 -12.00 21.59 2.27
N LEU A 75 -12.72 21.16 3.30
CA LEU A 75 -12.23 20.21 4.31
C LEU A 75 -11.85 18.87 3.71
N TYR A 76 -12.68 18.32 2.81
CA TYR A 76 -12.37 17.08 2.10
C TYR A 76 -11.02 17.16 1.39
N TYR A 77 -10.78 18.22 0.62
CA TYR A 77 -9.51 18.39 -0.10
C TYR A 77 -8.33 18.67 0.84
N ALA A 78 -8.56 19.40 1.93
CA ALA A 78 -7.53 19.67 2.93
C ALA A 78 -7.00 18.38 3.57
N GLU A 79 -7.88 17.40 3.82
CA GLU A 79 -7.55 16.14 4.49
C GLU A 79 -7.12 15.00 3.54
N HIS A 80 -7.69 14.89 2.34
CA HIS A 80 -7.47 13.71 1.47
C HIS A 80 -6.41 13.94 0.38
N THR A 81 -5.96 15.19 0.21
CA THR A 81 -4.89 15.52 -0.73
C THR A 81 -3.58 15.79 0.01
N THR A 82 -3.23 14.97 1.00
CA THR A 82 -2.16 15.25 1.97
C THR A 82 -0.79 15.50 1.37
N GLN A 83 -0.44 14.90 0.23
CA GLN A 83 0.80 15.21 -0.48
C GLN A 83 0.80 16.61 -1.13
N LYS A 84 -0.38 17.24 -1.26
CA LYS A 84 -0.61 18.51 -1.97
C LYS A 84 -1.43 19.51 -1.13
N SER A 85 -1.52 19.35 0.19
CA SER A 85 -2.31 20.22 1.08
C SER A 85 -1.52 20.60 2.33
N LYS A 86 -1.73 21.82 2.84
CA LYS A 86 -1.23 22.28 4.16
C LYS A 86 -2.08 21.84 5.34
N GLN A 87 -3.15 21.08 5.11
CA GLN A 87 -4.21 20.83 6.10
C GLN A 87 -4.77 22.15 6.65
N GLN A 88 -4.98 23.11 5.75
CA GLN A 88 -5.50 24.43 6.07
C GLN A 88 -6.56 24.83 5.06
N ILE A 89 -7.64 25.44 5.54
CA ILE A 89 -8.70 26.02 4.71
C ILE A 89 -8.69 27.54 4.92
N VAL A 90 -8.74 28.28 3.84
CA VAL A 90 -8.91 29.74 3.87
C VAL A 90 -10.25 30.13 3.26
N GLU A 91 -10.90 31.12 3.87
CA GLU A 91 -12.05 31.82 3.29
C GLU A 91 -11.57 33.01 2.47
N ILE A 92 -12.17 33.21 1.31
CA ILE A 92 -11.80 34.27 0.38
C ILE A 92 -13.04 35.16 0.20
N ASP A 93 -12.90 36.44 0.55
CA ASP A 93 -13.91 37.47 0.29
C ASP A 93 -13.81 37.93 -1.17
N LEU A 94 -14.85 37.66 -1.95
CA LEU A 94 -14.94 38.06 -3.35
C LEU A 94 -15.30 39.54 -3.50
N GLU A 95 -15.73 40.24 -2.45
CA GLU A 95 -16.02 41.66 -2.51
C GLU A 95 -14.75 42.44 -2.85
N GLY A 96 -14.72 43.08 -4.02
CA GLY A 96 -13.56 43.82 -4.50
C GLY A 96 -12.34 42.96 -4.86
N PHE A 97 -12.56 41.68 -5.18
CA PHE A 97 -11.62 40.91 -5.98
C PHE A 97 -11.56 41.49 -7.39
N SER A 98 -10.37 41.80 -7.89
CA SER A 98 -10.18 42.47 -9.18
C SER A 98 -10.06 41.51 -10.37
N GLY A 99 -10.05 40.20 -10.13
CA GLY A 99 -10.00 39.17 -11.16
C GLY A 99 -11.37 38.73 -11.64
N GLU A 100 -11.38 37.70 -12.49
CA GLU A 100 -12.61 37.08 -13.00
C GLU A 100 -13.10 36.00 -12.03
N VAL A 101 -14.39 36.05 -11.68
CA VAL A 101 -15.07 35.03 -10.88
C VAL A 101 -15.96 34.21 -11.80
N ILE A 102 -15.70 32.91 -11.89
CA ILE A 102 -16.37 32.00 -12.80
C ILE A 102 -17.10 30.95 -11.94
N ASP A 103 -18.41 31.09 -11.82
CA ASP A 103 -19.23 30.15 -11.05
C ASP A 103 -19.69 28.99 -11.94
N VAL A 104 -19.20 27.79 -11.62
CA VAL A 104 -19.55 26.52 -12.29
C VAL A 104 -20.07 25.50 -11.28
N SER A 105 -20.57 25.99 -10.14
CA SER A 105 -21.02 25.17 -9.00
C SER A 105 -22.37 24.48 -9.24
N ASP A 106 -23.06 24.85 -10.31
CA ASP A 106 -24.35 24.29 -10.70
C ASP A 106 -24.43 24.02 -12.23
N PRO A 107 -25.46 23.26 -12.67
CA PRO A 107 -25.66 22.94 -14.08
C PRO A 107 -25.75 24.16 -15.02
N TYR A 108 -26.30 25.26 -14.53
CA TYR A 108 -26.51 26.48 -15.31
C TYR A 108 -25.18 27.21 -15.54
N GLY A 109 -24.37 27.38 -14.49
CA GLY A 109 -23.01 27.90 -14.56
C GLY A 109 -22.13 27.06 -15.49
N CYS A 110 -22.18 25.73 -15.37
CA CYS A 110 -21.48 24.83 -16.29
C CYS A 110 -21.91 25.06 -17.76
N SER A 111 -23.22 25.16 -18.02
CA SER A 111 -23.75 25.36 -19.37
C SER A 111 -23.35 26.72 -19.95
N ARG A 112 -23.43 27.79 -19.13
CA ARG A 112 -23.04 29.16 -19.50
C ARG A 112 -21.57 29.26 -19.91
N HIS A 113 -20.71 28.47 -19.25
CA HIS A 113 -19.27 28.44 -19.50
C HIS A 113 -18.84 27.33 -20.46
N GLY A 114 -19.79 26.66 -21.14
CA GLY A 114 -19.51 25.67 -22.18
C GLY A 114 -18.90 24.37 -21.67
N ILE A 115 -19.06 24.03 -20.39
CA ILE A 115 -18.57 22.79 -19.78
C ILE A 115 -19.54 21.66 -20.12
N LYS A 116 -19.20 20.87 -21.13
CA LYS A 116 -19.94 19.73 -21.66
C LYS A 116 -19.31 18.40 -21.28
N HIS A 117 -18.02 18.35 -20.98
CA HIS A 117 -17.33 17.11 -20.65
C HIS A 117 -17.85 16.50 -19.34
N HIS A 118 -18.38 15.27 -19.42
CA HIS A 118 -19.10 14.60 -18.32
C HIS A 118 -18.32 14.60 -16.99
N LYS A 119 -17.01 14.33 -17.02
CA LYS A 119 -16.18 14.31 -15.80
C LYS A 119 -16.01 15.72 -15.18
N ALA A 120 -15.78 16.74 -16.00
CA ALA A 120 -15.55 18.11 -15.53
C ALA A 120 -16.86 18.71 -14.98
N TYR A 121 -17.96 18.48 -15.69
CA TYR A 121 -19.31 18.86 -15.28
C TYR A 121 -19.68 18.25 -13.92
N HIS A 122 -19.59 16.93 -13.78
CA HIS A 122 -19.94 16.27 -12.51
C HIS A 122 -19.03 16.71 -11.39
N PHE A 123 -17.73 16.88 -11.66
CA PHE A 123 -16.79 17.38 -10.67
C PHE A 123 -17.18 18.78 -10.17
N ALA A 124 -17.44 19.71 -11.09
CA ALA A 124 -17.76 21.11 -10.78
C ALA A 124 -19.06 21.24 -9.96
N VAL A 125 -20.13 20.56 -10.41
CA VAL A 125 -21.43 20.61 -9.75
C VAL A 125 -21.41 19.93 -8.38
N LYS A 126 -20.77 18.75 -8.28
CA LYS A 126 -20.68 17.98 -7.04
C LYS A 126 -19.85 18.68 -5.98
N HIS A 127 -18.74 19.30 -6.36
CA HIS A 127 -17.83 19.97 -5.44
C HIS A 127 -18.10 21.48 -5.34
N LYS A 128 -19.21 21.97 -5.91
CA LYS A 128 -19.63 23.38 -5.87
C LYS A 128 -18.51 24.33 -6.25
N VAL A 129 -17.83 24.04 -7.36
CA VAL A 129 -16.59 24.71 -7.75
C VAL A 129 -16.86 26.13 -8.24
N VAL A 130 -16.06 27.06 -7.75
CA VAL A 130 -15.93 28.41 -8.30
C VAL A 130 -14.47 28.56 -8.72
N MET A 131 -14.22 29.09 -9.91
CA MET A 131 -12.87 29.31 -10.42
C MET A 131 -12.55 30.81 -10.38
N LEU A 132 -11.42 31.17 -9.79
CA LEU A 132 -10.94 32.55 -9.80
C LEU A 132 -9.77 32.70 -10.76
N ARG A 133 -9.81 33.67 -11.66
CA ARG A 133 -8.68 34.02 -12.54
C ARG A 133 -8.13 35.38 -12.13
N GLY A 134 -6.93 35.40 -11.56
CA GLY A 134 -6.28 36.61 -11.06
C GLY A 134 -5.48 36.36 -9.78
N TYR A 135 -5.18 37.45 -9.07
CA TYR A 135 -4.45 37.43 -7.81
C TYR A 135 -5.39 37.83 -6.66
N VAL A 136 -5.50 36.96 -5.66
CA VAL A 136 -6.27 37.22 -4.44
C VAL A 136 -5.35 37.90 -3.44
N GLN A 137 -5.61 39.18 -3.18
CA GLN A 137 -4.81 39.98 -2.25
C GLN A 137 -4.92 39.43 -0.81
N PRO A 138 -3.87 39.57 0.02
CA PRO A 138 -3.89 39.13 1.42
C PRO A 138 -5.07 39.72 2.21
N SER A 139 -5.46 40.97 1.92
CA SER A 139 -6.60 41.66 2.54
C SER A 139 -7.97 41.03 2.25
N ARG A 140 -8.04 40.13 1.26
CA ARG A 140 -9.25 39.36 0.89
C ARG A 140 -9.26 37.97 1.49
N LEU A 141 -8.17 37.54 2.11
CA LEU A 141 -8.10 36.26 2.78
C LEU A 141 -8.61 36.45 4.21
N GLY A 142 -9.71 35.79 4.51
CA GLY A 142 -10.35 35.79 5.81
C GLY A 142 -9.59 34.91 6.80
N LYS A 143 -10.35 34.24 7.67
CA LYS A 143 -9.75 33.34 8.65
C LYS A 143 -9.05 32.16 7.95
N VAL A 144 -8.15 31.51 8.67
CA VAL A 144 -7.51 30.26 8.23
C VAL A 144 -7.79 29.19 9.28
N LEU A 145 -8.52 28.15 8.88
CA LEU A 145 -8.80 27.01 9.73
C LEU A 145 -7.73 25.93 9.54
N ASN A 146 -7.02 25.58 10.62
CA ASN A 146 -6.11 24.44 10.63
C ASN A 146 -6.92 23.15 10.86
N THR A 147 -6.85 22.21 9.91
CA THR A 147 -7.64 20.98 9.94
C THR A 147 -6.92 19.80 10.59
N ALA A 148 -5.63 19.95 10.92
CA ALA A 148 -4.84 18.89 11.56
C ALA A 148 -5.46 18.28 12.83
N PRO A 149 -6.18 19.03 13.70
CA PRO A 149 -6.88 18.44 14.85
C PRO A 149 -8.07 17.54 14.48
N TYR A 150 -8.61 17.64 13.27
CA TYR A 150 -9.84 16.97 12.83
C TYR A 150 -9.59 15.83 11.83
N ARG A 151 -8.41 15.18 11.89
CA ARG A 151 -8.03 14.12 10.95
C ARG A 151 -9.13 13.08 10.78
N LEU A 152 -9.66 13.00 9.57
CA LEU A 152 -10.68 12.03 9.21
C LEU A 152 -9.99 10.67 9.04
N ASN A 153 -10.32 9.71 9.90
CA ASN A 153 -9.70 8.39 9.90
C ASN A 153 -10.33 7.50 8.80
N VAL A 154 -10.32 7.98 7.56
CA VAL A 154 -10.87 7.26 6.41
C VAL A 154 -9.70 6.66 5.64
N ARG A 155 -9.55 5.33 5.70
CA ARG A 155 -8.51 4.62 4.94
C ARG A 155 -8.87 4.62 3.45
N GLY A 156 -7.95 5.10 2.60
CA GLY A 156 -8.09 5.11 1.14
C GLY A 156 -8.37 6.49 0.55
N TYR A 157 -8.76 6.55 -0.73
CA TYR A 157 -9.31 7.73 -1.40
C TYR A 157 -10.84 7.62 -1.43
N PRO A 158 -11.54 7.88 -0.31
CA PRO A 158 -13.00 7.83 -0.26
C PRO A 158 -13.62 8.83 -1.25
N SER A 159 -14.83 8.50 -1.71
CA SER A 159 -15.65 9.48 -2.43
C SER A 159 -15.98 10.66 -1.50
N PHE A 160 -16.25 11.84 -2.07
CA PHE A 160 -16.65 13.02 -1.28
C PHE A 160 -17.86 12.72 -0.37
N GLU A 161 -18.84 11.96 -0.85
CA GLU A 161 -20.03 11.58 -0.09
C GLU A 161 -19.69 10.67 1.10
N ASP A 162 -18.75 9.75 0.94
CA ASP A 162 -18.30 8.88 2.03
C ASP A 162 -17.52 9.68 3.06
N SER A 163 -16.68 10.61 2.62
CA SER A 163 -15.98 11.54 3.52
C SER A 163 -16.94 12.45 4.26
N GLU A 164 -17.95 13.01 3.59
CA GLU A 164 -18.95 13.89 4.22
C GLU A 164 -19.73 13.13 5.32
N LYS A 165 -20.08 11.87 5.08
CA LYS A 165 -20.69 10.99 6.10
C LYS A 165 -19.73 10.62 7.23
N ALA A 166 -18.43 10.56 6.95
CA ALA A 166 -17.40 10.23 7.93
C ALA A 166 -16.97 11.43 8.80
N VAL A 167 -17.32 12.66 8.42
CA VAL A 167 -16.99 13.84 9.23
C VAL A 167 -17.82 13.81 10.52
N PRO A 168 -17.18 13.79 11.71
CA PRO A 168 -17.92 13.84 12.95
C PRO A 168 -18.82 15.08 13.02
N PRO A 169 -20.06 14.98 13.51
CA PRO A 169 -21.00 16.10 13.55
C PRO A 169 -20.44 17.36 14.26
N PHE A 170 -19.59 17.19 15.27
CA PHE A 170 -18.95 18.31 15.96
C PHE A 170 -17.97 19.07 15.06
N VAL A 171 -17.24 18.39 14.17
CA VAL A 171 -16.35 19.03 13.19
C VAL A 171 -17.18 19.80 12.16
N LEU A 172 -18.29 19.23 11.68
CA LEU A 172 -19.22 19.95 10.81
C LEU A 172 -19.81 21.18 11.50
N GLN A 173 -20.14 21.08 12.78
CA GLN A 173 -20.63 22.19 13.57
C GLN A 173 -19.55 23.25 13.79
N GLU A 174 -18.31 22.86 13.99
CA GLU A 174 -17.16 23.74 14.19
C GLU A 174 -16.77 24.44 12.90
N VAL A 175 -16.70 23.73 11.77
CA VAL A 175 -16.52 24.33 10.44
C VAL A 175 -17.66 25.31 10.16
N LYS A 176 -18.92 24.93 10.41
CA LYS A 176 -20.07 25.83 10.23
C LYS A 176 -20.03 27.03 11.18
N SER A 177 -19.59 26.86 12.44
CA SER A 177 -19.53 27.95 13.42
C SER A 177 -18.36 28.89 13.16
N TYR A 178 -17.25 28.38 12.63
CA TYR A 178 -16.07 29.15 12.27
C TYR A 178 -16.39 30.18 11.18
N TRP A 179 -17.24 29.77 10.23
CA TRP A 179 -17.72 30.54 9.09
C TRP A 179 -19.15 31.07 9.27
N ARG A 180 -19.70 31.06 10.50
CA ARG A 180 -21.05 31.58 10.75
C ARG A 180 -21.14 33.02 10.25
N TYR A 181 -22.15 33.21 9.40
CA TYR A 181 -22.66 34.49 8.93
C TYR A 181 -22.61 35.55 10.03
N ASP A 182 -21.74 36.54 9.89
CA ASP A 182 -21.61 37.62 10.86
C ASP A 182 -22.84 38.56 10.77
N PRO A 183 -23.78 38.54 11.74
CA PRO A 183 -24.93 39.42 11.72
C PRO A 183 -24.55 40.89 12.03
N ALA A 184 -23.31 41.15 12.49
CA ALA A 184 -22.80 42.50 12.67
C ALA A 184 -22.49 43.17 11.32
N TRP A 185 -22.14 42.40 10.29
CA TRP A 185 -21.89 42.94 8.96
C TRP A 185 -23.16 43.54 8.31
N ALA A 186 -24.33 42.92 8.52
CA ALA A 186 -25.62 43.49 8.12
C ALA A 186 -25.96 44.83 8.84
N ARG A 187 -25.33 45.10 10.00
CA ARG A 187 -25.48 46.36 10.75
C ARG A 187 -24.46 47.43 10.35
N CYS A 188 -23.23 47.05 10.02
CA CYS A 188 -22.16 48.00 9.66
C CYS A 188 -22.33 48.64 8.27
N ARG A 189 -23.12 48.05 7.36
CA ARG A 189 -23.45 48.66 6.06
C ARG A 189 -24.43 49.85 6.18
N LYS A 190 -25.11 50.02 7.32
CA LYS A 190 -25.99 51.17 7.58
C LYS A 190 -25.29 52.40 8.15
N LEU A 191 -24.03 52.29 8.58
CA LEU A 191 -23.31 53.35 9.29
C LEU A 191 -22.12 53.95 8.50
N ARG A 192 -21.88 53.49 7.26
CA ARG A 192 -20.75 53.93 6.43
C ARG A 192 -21.14 54.87 5.27
N MET A 193 -22.25 55.61 5.45
CA MET A 193 -22.71 56.69 4.56
C MET A 193 -23.13 57.95 5.34
N GLN A 194 -22.40 58.30 6.41
CA GLN A 194 -22.49 59.64 7.00
C GLN A 194 -21.11 60.28 6.93
N GLU A 195 -20.98 61.17 5.95
CA GLU A 195 -19.83 62.02 5.68
C GLU A 195 -19.52 62.89 6.91
N ALA A 196 -18.23 62.99 7.23
CA ALA A 196 -17.73 63.97 8.19
C ALA A 196 -17.80 65.36 7.55
N PRO A 197 -18.36 66.38 8.22
CA PRO A 197 -18.34 67.74 7.70
C PRO A 197 -16.94 68.33 7.88
N ASP A 198 -16.36 68.78 6.76
CA ASP A 198 -15.21 69.69 6.72
C ASP A 198 -15.58 71.00 7.43
N GLN A 199 -15.12 71.15 8.67
CA GLN A 199 -15.25 72.39 9.43
C GLN A 199 -14.00 73.26 9.19
N ALA A 200 -14.16 74.24 8.32
CA ALA A 200 -13.19 75.28 8.03
C ALA A 200 -12.82 76.06 9.30
N TRP A 201 -11.53 76.06 9.65
CA TRP A 201 -10.95 76.96 10.64
C TRP A 201 -10.79 78.34 9.99
N LYS A 202 -11.44 79.36 10.57
CA LYS A 202 -11.27 80.76 10.20
C LYS A 202 -10.21 81.40 11.08
N ASP A 203 -9.33 82.15 10.43
CA ASP A 203 -8.33 83.03 11.01
C ASP A 203 -8.98 84.12 11.87
N ASP A 204 -8.39 84.35 13.05
CA ASP A 204 -8.54 85.59 13.81
C ASP A 204 -7.13 86.03 14.25
N ASP A 205 -6.44 86.66 13.30
CA ASP A 205 -5.22 87.43 13.54
C ASP A 205 -5.60 88.79 14.12
N ALA A 206 -5.10 89.11 15.33
CA ALA A 206 -4.47 90.40 15.65
C ALA A 206 -4.47 90.78 17.14
N VAL A 207 -3.96 89.95 18.08
CA VAL A 207 -3.48 90.49 19.38
C VAL A 207 -2.38 89.63 20.03
N HIS A 208 -1.30 89.18 19.36
CA HIS A 208 -0.34 88.25 20.02
C HIS A 208 1.17 88.53 19.85
N GLY A 209 1.61 89.68 19.33
CA GLY A 209 3.05 89.91 19.04
C GLY A 209 4.02 89.97 20.24
N GLY A 210 3.57 90.36 21.45
CA GLY A 210 4.44 90.50 22.63
C GLY A 210 4.57 89.24 23.49
N VAL A 211 3.51 88.42 23.53
CA VAL A 211 3.49 87.13 24.24
C VAL A 211 4.23 86.07 23.42
N LEU A 212 4.06 86.09 22.09
CA LEU A 212 4.73 85.16 21.17
C LEU A 212 6.26 85.24 21.23
N LYS A 213 6.87 86.40 21.48
CA LYS A 213 8.33 86.50 21.52
C LYS A 213 8.92 85.82 22.76
N ARG A 214 8.35 86.07 23.95
CA ARG A 214 8.78 85.41 25.21
C ARG A 214 8.45 83.92 25.21
N GLU A 215 7.32 83.54 24.62
CA GLU A 215 7.03 82.12 24.39
C GLU A 215 7.98 81.51 23.37
N SER A 216 8.36 82.20 22.29
CA SER A 216 9.30 81.66 21.30
C SER A 216 10.69 81.40 21.89
N GLU A 217 11.18 82.27 22.78
CA GLU A 217 12.48 82.10 23.46
C GLU A 217 12.41 80.95 24.48
N ARG A 218 11.32 80.85 25.25
CA ARG A 218 11.07 79.71 26.16
C ARG A 218 10.92 78.38 25.41
N LEU A 219 10.24 78.40 24.27
CA LEU A 219 10.08 77.24 23.39
C LEU A 219 11.42 76.85 22.77
N ALA A 220 12.25 77.80 22.33
CA ALA A 220 13.58 77.52 21.81
C ALA A 220 14.49 76.86 22.85
N GLU A 221 14.45 77.32 24.11
CA GLU A 221 15.21 76.69 25.20
C GLU A 221 14.69 75.28 25.54
N GLN A 222 13.36 75.07 25.51
CA GLN A 222 12.77 73.74 25.64
C GLN A 222 13.15 72.82 24.48
N ILE A 223 13.14 73.32 23.25
CA ILE A 223 13.57 72.58 22.05
C ILE A 223 15.03 72.16 22.20
N ALA A 224 15.93 73.06 22.63
CA ALA A 224 17.34 72.71 22.86
C ALA A 224 17.52 71.64 23.94
N LYS A 225 16.76 71.71 25.05
CA LYS A 225 16.75 70.67 26.09
C LYS A 225 16.22 69.33 25.55
N LEU A 226 15.16 69.37 24.75
CA LEU A 226 14.58 68.18 24.11
C LEU A 226 15.53 67.57 23.08
N GLU A 227 16.32 68.35 22.35
CA GLU A 227 17.31 67.85 21.41
C GLU A 227 18.45 67.08 22.11
N VAL A 228 18.90 67.57 23.26
CA VAL A 228 19.89 66.86 24.08
C VAL A 228 19.30 65.56 24.63
N GLN A 229 18.07 65.58 25.14
CA GLN A 229 17.37 64.38 25.60
C GLN A 229 17.14 63.38 24.46
N LYS A 230 16.77 63.86 23.27
CA LYS A 230 16.61 63.03 22.07
C LYS A 230 17.91 62.31 21.72
N LYS A 231 19.04 63.01 21.65
CA LYS A 231 20.36 62.40 21.37
C LYS A 231 20.72 61.31 22.39
N LEU A 232 20.39 61.52 23.66
CA LEU A 232 20.61 60.51 24.70
C LEU A 232 19.72 59.27 24.51
N ILE A 233 18.44 59.48 24.20
CA ILE A 233 17.48 58.40 23.91
C ILE A 233 17.88 57.63 22.66
N ASP A 234 18.34 58.32 21.61
CA ASP A 234 18.78 57.70 20.36
C ASP A 234 20.01 56.80 20.61
N ALA A 235 20.98 57.28 21.40
CA ALA A 235 22.15 56.48 21.78
C ALA A 235 21.79 55.26 22.64
N GLN A 236 20.86 55.40 23.59
CA GLN A 236 20.35 54.28 24.39
C GLN A 236 19.58 53.27 23.52
N SER A 237 18.74 53.76 22.60
CA SER A 237 17.97 52.93 21.67
C SER A 237 18.89 52.10 20.77
N TRP A 238 19.97 52.69 20.28
CA TRP A 238 20.98 51.99 19.49
C TRP A 238 21.67 50.86 20.29
N GLN A 239 22.05 51.11 21.55
CA GLN A 239 22.64 50.06 22.40
C GLN A 239 21.67 48.92 22.71
N ILE A 240 20.39 49.22 22.89
CA ILE A 240 19.34 48.22 23.05
C ILE A 240 19.21 47.39 21.78
N GLN A 241 19.15 48.05 20.62
CA GLN A 241 19.05 47.38 19.33
C GLN A 241 20.22 46.42 19.09
N GLU A 242 21.46 46.86 19.33
CA GLU A 242 22.65 46.02 19.17
C GLU A 242 22.63 44.78 20.09
N ARG A 243 22.17 44.94 21.35
CA ARG A 243 22.01 43.80 22.28
C ARG A 243 20.93 42.84 21.79
N THR A 244 19.80 43.36 21.31
CA THR A 244 18.70 42.52 20.79
C THR A 244 19.12 41.77 19.53
N GLU A 245 19.89 42.38 18.64
CA GLU A 245 20.39 41.72 17.43
C GLU A 245 21.42 40.64 17.76
N LYS A 246 22.33 40.89 18.71
CA LYS A 246 23.29 39.89 19.19
C LYS A 246 22.58 38.70 19.85
N GLU A 247 21.57 38.96 20.68
CA GLU A 247 20.77 37.90 21.30
C GLU A 247 19.95 37.12 20.26
N ALA A 248 19.39 37.80 19.26
CA ALA A 248 18.68 37.15 18.16
C ALA A 248 19.60 36.24 17.33
N ARG A 249 20.83 36.68 17.02
CA ARG A 249 21.83 35.84 16.34
C ARG A 249 22.20 34.60 17.15
N ARG A 250 22.45 34.75 18.46
CA ARG A 250 22.75 33.61 19.35
C ARG A 250 21.59 32.61 19.39
N LYS A 251 20.35 33.10 19.51
CA LYS A 251 19.15 32.25 19.49
C LYS A 251 18.99 31.52 18.15
N GLU A 252 19.31 32.17 17.04
CA GLU A 252 19.22 31.54 15.72
C GLU A 252 20.30 30.46 15.53
N GLU A 253 21.54 30.71 15.96
CA GLU A 253 22.62 29.72 15.96
C GLU A 253 22.26 28.49 16.83
N GLU A 254 21.71 28.71 18.03
CA GLU A 254 21.21 27.63 18.90
C GLU A 254 20.09 26.82 18.23
N ARG A 255 19.17 27.48 17.50
CA ARG A 255 18.10 26.79 16.75
C ARG A 255 18.65 25.95 15.60
N LEU A 256 19.63 26.47 14.85
CA LEU A 256 20.25 25.73 13.76
C LEU A 256 21.03 24.51 14.27
N GLN A 257 21.79 24.65 15.36
CA GLN A 257 22.47 23.53 16.00
C GLN A 257 21.49 22.46 16.49
N LYS A 258 20.37 22.87 17.09
CA LYS A 258 19.32 21.95 17.52
C LYS A 258 18.70 21.20 16.34
N LEU A 259 18.39 21.91 15.25
CA LEU A 259 17.85 21.30 14.03
C LEU A 259 18.84 20.30 13.39
N GLU A 260 20.13 20.62 13.40
CA GLU A 260 21.18 19.73 12.90
C GLU A 260 21.31 18.46 13.76
N GLN A 261 21.26 18.61 15.09
CA GLN A 261 21.24 17.47 16.02
C GLN A 261 20.00 16.59 15.80
N GLU A 262 18.82 17.18 15.64
CA GLU A 262 17.56 16.45 15.37
C GLU A 262 17.64 15.70 14.04
N ARG A 263 18.20 16.31 12.98
CA ARG A 263 18.41 15.62 11.68
C ARG A 263 19.40 14.46 11.80
N ALA A 264 20.51 14.65 12.52
CA ALA A 264 21.49 13.59 12.74
C ALA A 264 20.90 12.43 13.56
N GLU A 265 20.06 12.73 14.54
CA GLU A 265 19.35 11.71 15.32
C GLU A 265 18.34 10.95 14.47
N GLN A 266 17.56 11.64 13.62
CA GLN A 266 16.64 11.01 12.68
C GLN A 266 17.36 10.07 11.71
N GLN A 267 18.48 10.49 11.14
CA GLN A 267 19.29 9.64 10.25
C GLN A 267 19.81 8.38 10.97
N ARG A 268 20.26 8.51 12.23
CA ARG A 268 20.68 7.36 13.04
C ARG A 268 19.53 6.40 13.33
N LEU A 269 18.33 6.92 13.56
CA LEU A 269 17.14 6.09 13.78
C LEU A 269 16.72 5.34 12.52
N GLU A 270 16.75 6.01 11.36
CA GLU A 270 16.47 5.39 10.06
C GLU A 270 17.50 4.31 9.70
N GLU A 271 18.79 4.58 9.93
CA GLU A 271 19.84 3.58 9.69
C GLU A 271 19.69 2.36 10.60
N ARG A 272 19.34 2.56 11.88
CA ARG A 272 19.05 1.46 12.82
C ARG A 272 17.84 0.65 12.37
N LYS A 273 16.76 1.31 11.92
CA LYS A 273 15.57 0.64 11.39
C LYS A 273 15.92 -0.19 10.16
N ARG A 274 16.68 0.37 9.22
CA ARG A 274 17.14 -0.35 8.02
C ARG A 274 17.99 -1.58 8.35
N LYS A 275 18.94 -1.45 9.29
CA LYS A 275 19.77 -2.58 9.74
C LYS A 275 18.94 -3.68 10.39
N ARG A 276 17.96 -3.30 11.22
CA ARG A 276 17.03 -4.25 11.84
C ARG A 276 16.18 -4.99 10.81
N GLU A 277 15.59 -4.27 9.85
CA GLU A 277 14.80 -4.89 8.77
C GLU A 277 15.65 -5.83 7.90
N GLU A 278 16.91 -5.47 7.63
CA GLU A 278 17.84 -6.32 6.89
C GLU A 278 18.22 -7.59 7.67
N GLU A 279 18.46 -7.47 8.98
CA GLU A 279 18.75 -8.58 9.88
C GLU A 279 17.53 -9.51 10.03
N GLU A 280 16.34 -8.97 10.24
CA GLU A 280 15.07 -9.72 10.27
C GLU A 280 14.87 -10.49 8.96
N ARG A 281 15.06 -9.84 7.80
CA ARG A 281 14.98 -10.50 6.48
C ARG A 281 16.03 -11.61 6.31
N ARG A 282 17.25 -11.41 6.82
CA ARG A 282 18.31 -12.42 6.78
C ARG A 282 17.98 -13.61 7.68
N GLN A 283 17.41 -13.36 8.85
CA GLN A 283 16.97 -14.39 9.78
C GLN A 283 15.78 -15.18 9.23
N GLU A 284 14.79 -14.52 8.63
CA GLU A 284 13.67 -15.19 7.97
C GLU A 284 14.15 -16.10 6.84
N LYS A 285 15.09 -15.61 6.01
CA LYS A 285 15.68 -16.42 4.94
C LYS A 285 16.42 -17.63 5.49
N TYR A 286 17.22 -17.45 6.55
CA TYR A 286 17.93 -18.54 7.21
C TYR A 286 16.96 -19.59 7.76
N LEU A 287 15.90 -19.17 8.46
CA LEU A 287 14.87 -20.06 9.00
C LEU A 287 14.10 -20.78 7.88
N ALA A 288 13.84 -20.11 6.76
CA ALA A 288 13.21 -20.73 5.59
C ALA A 288 14.11 -21.81 4.95
N GLU A 289 15.42 -21.54 4.83
CA GLU A 289 16.42 -22.52 4.37
C GLU A 289 16.50 -23.72 5.32
N GLU A 290 16.52 -23.47 6.64
CA GLU A 290 16.57 -24.51 7.67
C GLU A 290 15.33 -25.41 7.65
N ARG A 291 14.13 -24.83 7.47
CA ARG A 291 12.85 -25.56 7.36
C ARG A 291 12.79 -26.49 6.14
N ARG A 292 13.49 -26.15 5.06
CA ARG A 292 13.54 -26.94 3.81
C ARG A 292 14.48 -28.14 3.90
N GLY A 293 15.49 -28.08 4.76
CA GLY A 293 16.53 -29.11 4.82
C GLY A 293 17.66 -28.77 3.85
N PRO A 294 18.73 -28.11 4.32
CA PRO A 294 19.85 -27.67 3.48
C PRO A 294 20.80 -28.79 3.07
N ARG A 295 20.57 -30.04 3.52
CA ARG A 295 21.40 -31.21 3.23
C ARG A 295 20.54 -32.33 2.67
N ILE A 296 21.17 -33.21 1.90
CA ILE A 296 20.52 -34.39 1.35
C ILE A 296 21.34 -35.65 1.52
N TRP A 297 20.60 -36.74 1.64
CA TRP A 297 21.04 -38.08 1.30
C TRP A 297 20.07 -38.67 0.30
N ALA A 298 20.57 -39.51 -0.60
CA ALA A 298 19.80 -40.07 -1.68
C ALA A 298 20.27 -41.49 -1.95
N CYS A 299 19.33 -42.36 -2.29
CA CYS A 299 19.54 -43.67 -2.87
C CYS A 299 18.60 -43.74 -4.08
N CYS A 300 19.10 -43.38 -5.26
CA CYS A 300 18.31 -43.36 -6.50
C CYS A 300 19.20 -43.51 -7.74
N THR A 301 18.62 -43.89 -8.87
CA THR A 301 19.34 -44.11 -10.14
C THR A 301 20.20 -42.90 -10.54
N GLU A 302 19.71 -41.69 -10.27
CA GLU A 302 20.36 -40.43 -10.65
C GLU A 302 21.07 -39.73 -9.48
N GLN A 303 21.49 -40.50 -8.47
CA GLN A 303 22.07 -39.97 -7.22
C GLN A 303 23.25 -39.02 -7.47
N ASP A 304 24.21 -39.39 -8.31
CA ASP A 304 25.40 -38.57 -8.54
C ASP A 304 25.04 -37.21 -9.16
N HIS A 305 24.14 -37.20 -10.15
CA HIS A 305 23.67 -35.97 -10.78
C HIS A 305 22.87 -35.12 -9.79
N LEU A 306 22.01 -35.73 -8.98
CA LEU A 306 21.27 -35.03 -7.92
C LEU A 306 22.22 -34.40 -6.89
N LEU A 307 23.17 -35.17 -6.35
CA LEU A 307 24.12 -34.71 -5.34
C LEU A 307 25.05 -33.62 -5.87
N GLN A 308 25.46 -33.70 -7.14
CA GLN A 308 26.32 -32.70 -7.77
C GLN A 308 25.64 -31.33 -7.87
N TYR A 309 24.35 -31.29 -8.17
CA TYR A 309 23.62 -30.04 -8.42
C TYR A 309 22.83 -29.55 -7.20
N PHE A 310 22.61 -30.37 -6.18
CA PHE A 310 21.86 -29.96 -5.01
C PHE A 310 22.60 -28.90 -4.17
N ASP A 311 21.86 -27.88 -3.73
CA ASP A 311 22.38 -26.87 -2.81
C ASP A 311 21.31 -26.44 -1.78
N ARG A 312 21.69 -25.54 -0.87
CA ARG A 312 20.79 -25.01 0.17
C ARG A 312 19.59 -24.22 -0.38
N ALA A 313 19.65 -23.79 -1.64
CA ALA A 313 18.60 -23.01 -2.29
C ALA A 313 17.57 -23.89 -3.01
N ALA A 314 17.73 -25.22 -3.00
CA ALA A 314 16.73 -26.15 -3.51
C ALA A 314 15.41 -25.99 -2.72
N LEU A 315 14.33 -25.68 -3.44
CA LEU A 315 12.96 -25.59 -2.92
C LEU A 315 12.37 -26.96 -2.72
N GLN A 316 12.42 -27.78 -3.76
CA GLN A 316 11.74 -29.06 -3.84
C GLN A 316 12.55 -30.02 -4.68
N VAL A 317 12.51 -31.30 -4.34
CA VAL A 317 12.96 -32.41 -5.17
C VAL A 317 11.72 -33.28 -5.40
N ALA A 318 11.55 -33.84 -6.59
CA ALA A 318 10.54 -34.85 -6.86
C ALA A 318 11.21 -35.99 -7.64
N LEU A 319 10.95 -37.22 -7.21
CA LEU A 319 11.38 -38.44 -7.89
C LEU A 319 10.20 -39.00 -8.67
N GLY A 320 10.45 -39.44 -9.89
CA GLY A 320 9.46 -40.11 -10.74
C GLY A 320 9.95 -41.49 -11.18
N ARG A 321 9.21 -42.12 -12.09
CA ARG A 321 9.53 -43.45 -12.62
C ARG A 321 10.94 -43.57 -13.21
N SER A 322 11.42 -42.57 -13.95
CA SER A 322 12.69 -42.70 -14.69
C SER A 322 13.71 -41.64 -14.35
N GLY A 323 13.45 -40.81 -13.33
CA GLY A 323 14.41 -39.80 -12.92
C GLY A 323 13.83 -38.79 -11.94
N TYR A 324 14.35 -37.57 -11.96
CA TYR A 324 14.06 -36.58 -10.93
C TYR A 324 13.98 -35.16 -11.48
N ILE A 325 13.42 -34.27 -10.66
CA ILE A 325 13.51 -32.83 -10.85
C ILE A 325 13.76 -32.12 -9.52
N THR A 326 14.65 -31.14 -9.56
CA THR A 326 14.88 -30.20 -8.45
C THR A 326 14.43 -28.80 -8.88
N LEU A 327 13.78 -28.06 -7.98
CA LEU A 327 13.38 -26.65 -8.14
C LEU A 327 14.22 -25.76 -7.22
N TRP A 328 14.54 -24.53 -7.63
CA TRP A 328 15.34 -23.57 -6.84
C TRP A 328 14.64 -22.24 -6.58
N ASP A 329 15.00 -21.60 -5.47
CA ASP A 329 14.44 -20.32 -5.00
C ASP A 329 14.98 -19.11 -5.80
N ARG A 330 16.07 -19.29 -6.53
CA ARG A 330 16.70 -18.23 -7.32
C ARG A 330 16.26 -18.32 -8.77
N ALA A 331 16.18 -17.16 -9.43
CA ALA A 331 15.80 -16.98 -10.82
C ALA A 331 16.29 -18.10 -11.77
N LYS A 332 15.48 -19.16 -11.88
CA LYS A 332 15.35 -20.13 -12.98
C LYS A 332 16.25 -21.37 -13.01
N GLY A 333 16.84 -21.75 -11.88
CA GLY A 333 17.44 -23.09 -11.79
C GLY A 333 16.35 -24.16 -11.75
N HIS A 334 16.40 -25.10 -12.69
CA HIS A 334 15.89 -26.46 -12.52
C HIS A 334 16.97 -27.39 -13.09
N SER A 335 17.06 -28.60 -12.55
CA SER A 335 17.94 -29.67 -12.96
C SER A 335 17.08 -30.90 -12.90
N TRP A 336 17.16 -31.69 -13.95
CA TRP A 336 16.32 -32.84 -14.13
C TRP A 336 17.08 -33.87 -14.94
N SER A 337 16.70 -35.11 -14.72
CA SER A 337 17.11 -36.25 -15.53
C SER A 337 15.89 -37.15 -15.66
N GLY A 338 15.66 -37.74 -16.83
CA GLY A 338 14.61 -38.75 -17.03
C GLY A 338 13.15 -38.34 -16.73
N ILE A 339 12.81 -37.04 -16.77
CA ILE A 339 11.42 -36.56 -16.55
C ILE A 339 10.52 -36.78 -17.78
N PRO A 340 9.18 -36.85 -17.61
CA PRO A 340 8.26 -37.01 -18.73
C PRO A 340 8.42 -35.93 -19.82
N ASN A 341 8.40 -36.32 -21.09
CA ASN A 341 8.63 -35.42 -22.24
C ASN A 341 7.68 -34.22 -22.27
N LEU A 342 6.41 -34.41 -21.89
CA LEU A 342 5.44 -33.32 -21.82
C LEU A 342 5.80 -32.31 -20.73
N LEU A 343 6.26 -32.78 -19.55
CA LEU A 343 6.75 -31.90 -18.50
C LEU A 343 8.02 -31.17 -18.95
N TYR A 344 9.00 -31.89 -19.53
CA TYR A 344 10.20 -31.30 -20.10
C TYR A 344 9.86 -30.13 -21.04
N ASN A 345 8.95 -30.36 -22.00
CA ASN A 345 8.53 -29.32 -22.94
C ASN A 345 7.88 -28.13 -22.21
N LYS A 346 7.08 -28.36 -21.15
CA LYS A 346 6.44 -27.29 -20.39
C LYS A 346 7.42 -26.43 -19.58
N ILE A 347 8.51 -27.01 -19.07
CA ILE A 347 9.49 -26.24 -18.31
C ILE A 347 10.54 -25.62 -19.25
N ASN A 348 11.04 -26.37 -20.23
CA ASN A 348 12.10 -25.90 -21.15
C ASN A 348 11.60 -24.85 -22.16
N SER A 349 10.31 -24.85 -22.53
CA SER A 349 9.74 -23.81 -23.41
C SER A 349 9.58 -22.45 -22.74
N ARG A 350 9.79 -22.36 -21.42
CA ARG A 350 9.61 -21.11 -20.69
C ARG A 350 10.84 -20.24 -20.76
N GLY A 351 10.70 -19.09 -21.41
CA GLY A 351 11.79 -18.11 -21.53
C GLY A 351 12.19 -17.51 -20.19
N TYR A 352 13.35 -16.85 -20.15
CA TYR A 352 13.89 -16.25 -18.92
C TYR A 352 12.86 -15.36 -18.20
N HIS A 353 12.04 -14.56 -18.89
CA HIS A 353 11.09 -13.65 -18.23
C HIS A 353 9.75 -14.29 -17.82
N GLN A 354 9.57 -15.60 -18.05
CA GLN A 354 8.33 -16.28 -17.73
C GLN A 354 8.31 -16.80 -16.28
N SER A 355 7.12 -17.14 -15.80
CA SER A 355 6.90 -17.69 -14.46
C SER A 355 7.64 -19.03 -14.30
N HIS A 356 8.34 -19.17 -13.17
CA HIS A 356 9.11 -20.36 -12.80
C HIS A 356 8.22 -21.35 -12.03
N ALA A 357 8.57 -22.64 -12.10
CA ALA A 357 7.89 -23.68 -11.34
C ALA A 357 8.09 -23.49 -9.83
N THR A 358 7.00 -23.61 -9.07
CA THR A 358 6.95 -23.45 -7.60
C THR A 358 6.55 -24.72 -6.86
N LEU A 359 5.92 -25.66 -7.57
CA LEU A 359 5.51 -26.95 -7.04
C LEU A 359 5.57 -27.96 -8.19
N VAL A 360 6.16 -29.13 -7.94
CA VAL A 360 6.22 -30.23 -8.88
C VAL A 360 5.97 -31.56 -8.15
N ALA A 361 5.25 -32.46 -8.79
CA ALA A 361 5.06 -33.82 -8.32
C ALA A 361 5.19 -34.77 -9.51
N LEU A 362 5.87 -35.89 -9.31
CA LEU A 362 6.05 -36.94 -10.31
C LEU A 362 5.48 -38.24 -9.75
N SER A 363 4.89 -39.07 -10.60
CA SER A 363 4.46 -40.41 -10.21
C SER A 363 5.64 -41.37 -10.21
N PRO A 364 5.74 -42.26 -9.20
CA PRO A 364 6.85 -43.18 -9.10
C PRO A 364 6.78 -44.36 -10.09
N ASP A 365 5.63 -44.65 -10.69
CA ASP A 365 5.43 -45.81 -11.58
C ASP A 365 4.81 -45.46 -12.95
N SER A 366 4.53 -44.19 -13.21
CA SER A 366 3.94 -43.71 -14.46
C SER A 366 4.52 -42.35 -14.90
N ASP A 367 4.19 -41.91 -16.11
CA ASP A 367 4.58 -40.59 -16.62
C ASP A 367 3.67 -39.45 -16.14
N ASN A 368 2.82 -39.72 -15.13
CA ASN A 368 1.96 -38.71 -14.54
C ASN A 368 2.79 -37.66 -13.79
N TYR A 369 2.38 -36.40 -13.93
CA TYR A 369 3.04 -35.27 -13.29
C TYR A 369 2.06 -34.14 -13.01
N TYR A 370 2.45 -33.27 -12.07
CA TYR A 370 1.84 -31.98 -11.84
C TYR A 370 2.94 -30.93 -11.71
N VAL A 371 2.76 -29.79 -12.37
CA VAL A 371 3.64 -28.62 -12.20
C VAL A 371 2.81 -27.35 -12.08
N GLN A 372 3.14 -26.53 -11.09
CA GLN A 372 2.53 -25.22 -10.87
C GLN A 372 3.59 -24.14 -10.93
N PHE A 373 3.25 -23.00 -11.53
CA PHE A 373 4.13 -21.87 -11.75
C PHE A 373 3.77 -20.68 -10.85
N SER A 374 4.72 -19.76 -10.70
CA SER A 374 4.60 -18.57 -9.84
C SER A 374 3.52 -17.57 -10.28
N ASP A 375 3.03 -17.64 -11.51
CA ASP A 375 1.87 -16.87 -11.98
C ASP A 375 0.52 -17.51 -11.62
N GLY A 376 0.54 -18.65 -10.92
CA GLY A 376 -0.65 -19.41 -10.55
C GLY A 376 -1.13 -20.38 -11.63
N THR A 377 -0.51 -20.42 -12.81
CA THR A 377 -0.83 -21.41 -13.84
C THR A 377 -0.32 -22.79 -13.44
N ALA A 378 -0.97 -23.85 -13.92
CA ALA A 378 -0.55 -25.23 -13.70
C ALA A 378 -0.67 -26.05 -14.99
N SER A 379 0.10 -27.12 -15.08
CA SER A 379 0.03 -28.14 -16.14
C SER A 379 0.19 -29.51 -15.50
N TRP A 380 -0.58 -30.49 -15.96
CA TRP A 380 -0.52 -31.83 -15.40
C TRP A 380 -0.88 -32.90 -16.43
N VAL A 381 -0.48 -34.12 -16.13
CA VAL A 381 -0.95 -35.37 -16.72
C VAL A 381 -1.21 -36.31 -15.54
N GLY A 382 -2.42 -36.83 -15.44
CA GLY A 382 -2.81 -37.67 -14.31
C GLY A 382 -4.06 -38.50 -14.63
N PRO A 383 -4.44 -39.41 -13.73
CA PRO A 383 -5.69 -40.16 -13.84
C PRO A 383 -6.90 -39.24 -14.00
N ASP A 384 -7.97 -39.73 -14.62
CA ASP A 384 -9.19 -38.95 -14.84
C ASP A 384 -9.76 -38.39 -13.54
N SER A 385 -9.71 -39.17 -12.46
CA SER A 385 -10.21 -38.72 -11.16
C SER A 385 -9.39 -37.59 -10.55
N PHE A 386 -8.07 -37.62 -10.69
CA PHE A 386 -7.19 -36.51 -10.31
C PHE A 386 -7.52 -35.27 -11.14
N THR A 387 -7.61 -35.43 -12.46
CA THR A 387 -7.94 -34.32 -13.37
C THR A 387 -9.28 -33.69 -13.01
N ASN A 388 -10.31 -34.50 -12.78
CA ASN A 388 -11.64 -34.04 -12.37
C ASN A 388 -11.61 -33.29 -11.03
N ALA A 389 -10.80 -33.75 -10.06
CA ALA A 389 -10.67 -33.10 -8.76
C ALA A 389 -10.06 -31.70 -8.87
N ILE A 390 -9.10 -31.50 -9.79
CA ILE A 390 -8.35 -30.23 -9.88
C ILE A 390 -8.80 -29.30 -11.01
N GLN A 391 -9.60 -29.76 -11.97
CA GLN A 391 -9.98 -29.01 -13.19
C GLN A 391 -10.62 -27.64 -12.93
N ASN A 392 -11.34 -27.49 -11.82
CA ASN A 392 -11.99 -26.23 -11.42
C ASN A 392 -11.37 -25.60 -10.17
N SER A 393 -10.21 -26.10 -9.76
CA SER A 393 -9.60 -25.73 -8.51
C SER A 393 -8.40 -24.80 -8.74
N GLY A 394 -8.16 -23.89 -7.80
CA GLY A 394 -7.06 -22.95 -7.89
C GLY A 394 -5.70 -23.59 -7.60
N ARG A 395 -4.76 -22.77 -7.15
CA ARG A 395 -3.44 -23.19 -6.67
C ARG A 395 -3.55 -24.34 -5.66
N LEU A 396 -2.66 -25.32 -5.77
CA LEU A 396 -2.49 -26.41 -4.80
C LEU A 396 -1.34 -26.08 -3.84
N SER A 397 -1.45 -26.56 -2.61
CA SER A 397 -0.42 -26.49 -1.57
C SER A 397 0.45 -27.75 -1.58
N VAL A 398 -0.17 -28.92 -1.67
CA VAL A 398 0.52 -30.23 -1.71
C VAL A 398 -0.09 -31.09 -2.81
N VAL A 399 0.76 -31.80 -3.54
CA VAL A 399 0.37 -32.82 -4.51
C VAL A 399 1.31 -34.00 -4.35
N ALA A 400 0.76 -35.21 -4.25
CA ALA A 400 1.53 -36.44 -4.25
C ALA A 400 0.87 -37.45 -5.19
N PHE A 401 1.67 -38.10 -6.02
CA PHE A 401 1.27 -39.27 -6.77
C PHE A 401 1.84 -40.50 -6.09
N GLY A 402 1.05 -41.56 -6.03
CA GLY A 402 1.49 -42.88 -5.62
C GLY A 402 1.36 -43.88 -6.76
N PRO A 403 1.50 -45.18 -6.45
CA PRO A 403 1.46 -46.21 -7.47
C PRO A 403 0.03 -46.44 -7.98
N SER A 404 -0.08 -47.05 -9.15
CA SER A 404 -1.34 -47.48 -9.77
C SER A 404 -2.37 -46.35 -9.92
N GLY A 405 -1.89 -45.12 -10.17
CA GLY A 405 -2.74 -43.94 -10.33
C GLY A 405 -3.33 -43.38 -9.03
N SER A 406 -2.80 -43.78 -7.87
CA SER A 406 -3.19 -43.15 -6.59
C SER A 406 -2.65 -41.72 -6.49
N TRP A 407 -3.39 -40.85 -5.80
CA TRP A 407 -3.03 -39.45 -5.67
C TRP A 407 -3.60 -38.81 -4.41
N PHE A 408 -2.97 -37.72 -3.97
CA PHE A 408 -3.42 -36.82 -2.91
C PHE A 408 -3.20 -35.37 -3.33
N VAL A 409 -4.15 -34.49 -3.00
CA VAL A 409 -4.00 -33.04 -3.14
C VAL A 409 -4.52 -32.31 -1.92
N GLU A 410 -3.86 -31.20 -1.57
CA GLU A 410 -4.34 -30.24 -0.58
C GLU A 410 -4.37 -28.83 -1.18
N TRP A 411 -5.44 -28.09 -0.91
CA TRP A 411 -5.61 -26.70 -1.31
C TRP A 411 -5.15 -25.72 -0.21
N PRO A 412 -4.88 -24.45 -0.54
CA PRO A 412 -4.52 -23.41 0.45
C PRO A 412 -5.54 -23.20 1.57
N SER A 413 -6.78 -23.67 1.41
CA SER A 413 -7.79 -23.68 2.47
C SER A 413 -7.56 -24.74 3.54
N GLY A 414 -6.62 -25.67 3.34
CA GLY A 414 -6.42 -26.86 4.17
C GLY A 414 -7.38 -28.01 3.85
N ALA A 415 -8.31 -27.82 2.91
CA ALA A 415 -9.10 -28.92 2.38
C ALA A 415 -8.20 -29.84 1.56
N TRP A 416 -8.46 -31.15 1.59
CA TRP A 416 -7.73 -32.13 0.79
C TRP A 416 -8.66 -33.22 0.26
N GLN A 417 -8.22 -33.87 -0.82
CA GLN A 417 -8.86 -35.03 -1.43
C GLN A 417 -7.80 -36.04 -1.86
N HIS A 418 -8.19 -37.31 -1.94
CA HIS A 418 -7.29 -38.37 -2.38
C HIS A 418 -8.06 -39.55 -2.97
N GLU A 419 -7.37 -40.37 -3.74
CA GLU A 419 -7.89 -41.65 -4.23
C GLU A 419 -6.79 -42.71 -4.31
N GLY A 420 -7.15 -43.96 -4.02
CA GLY A 420 -6.25 -45.11 -4.18
C GLY A 420 -5.06 -45.16 -3.22
N LEU A 421 -5.01 -44.32 -2.18
CA LEU A 421 -3.89 -44.30 -1.23
C LEU A 421 -3.73 -45.63 -0.46
N PRO A 422 -2.51 -45.95 0.03
CA PRO A 422 -2.30 -47.05 0.98
C PRO A 422 -3.25 -46.94 2.16
N ARG A 423 -3.78 -48.07 2.65
CA ARG A 423 -4.80 -48.08 3.68
C ARG A 423 -4.27 -47.47 4.98
N SER A 424 -3.01 -47.76 5.33
CA SER A 424 -2.36 -47.16 6.50
C SER A 424 -2.26 -45.63 6.40
N LEU A 425 -1.92 -45.10 5.22
CA LEU A 425 -1.86 -43.65 4.97
C LEU A 425 -3.25 -43.01 4.99
N SER A 426 -4.25 -43.62 4.35
CA SER A 426 -5.63 -43.10 4.36
C SER A 426 -6.21 -43.07 5.77
N ASN A 427 -5.97 -44.11 6.58
CA ASN A 427 -6.36 -44.12 7.99
C ASN A 427 -5.67 -42.98 8.76
N MET A 428 -4.39 -42.75 8.50
CA MET A 428 -3.62 -41.66 9.13
C MET A 428 -4.19 -40.28 8.80
N LEU A 429 -4.47 -40.00 7.53
CA LEU A 429 -5.08 -38.75 7.07
C LEU A 429 -6.47 -38.55 7.67
N ASN A 430 -7.31 -39.60 7.68
CA ASN A 430 -8.65 -39.55 8.26
C ASN A 430 -8.64 -39.28 9.77
N SER A 431 -7.66 -39.81 10.49
CA SER A 431 -7.50 -39.59 11.92
C SER A 431 -6.99 -38.18 12.25
N ASN A 432 -6.39 -37.49 11.27
CA ASN A 432 -5.76 -36.18 11.40
C ASN A 432 -6.39 -35.13 10.48
N ARG A 433 -7.69 -35.24 10.16
CA ARG A 433 -8.41 -34.34 9.23
C ARG A 433 -8.31 -32.83 9.54
N HIS A 434 -7.95 -32.47 10.77
CA HIS A 434 -7.83 -31.10 11.22
C HIS A 434 -6.43 -30.50 11.04
N ARG A 435 -5.45 -31.31 10.61
CA ARG A 435 -4.05 -30.89 10.41
C ARG A 435 -3.80 -30.67 8.93
N SER A 436 -3.05 -29.62 8.61
CA SER A 436 -2.59 -29.35 7.24
C SER A 436 -1.30 -30.13 6.95
N VAL A 437 -1.22 -30.70 5.75
CA VAL A 437 -0.05 -31.48 5.31
C VAL A 437 0.98 -30.51 4.76
N ALA A 438 2.20 -30.60 5.28
CA ALA A 438 3.32 -29.84 4.74
C ALA A 438 3.95 -30.55 3.54
N ILE A 439 4.11 -31.87 3.65
CA ILE A 439 4.81 -32.72 2.68
C ILE A 439 4.16 -34.11 2.73
N LEU A 440 3.93 -34.69 1.56
CA LEU A 440 3.49 -36.07 1.40
C LEU A 440 4.21 -36.69 0.21
N SER A 441 4.70 -37.91 0.39
CA SER A 441 5.39 -38.68 -0.65
C SER A 441 5.05 -40.16 -0.51
N ILE A 442 4.90 -40.86 -1.64
CA ILE A 442 4.45 -42.25 -1.73
C ILE A 442 5.34 -42.97 -2.74
N SER A 443 5.91 -44.11 -2.38
CA SER A 443 6.79 -44.87 -3.26
C SER A 443 6.04 -45.64 -4.33
N GLY A 444 6.75 -46.02 -5.39
CA GLY A 444 6.27 -47.05 -6.31
C GLY A 444 6.08 -48.38 -5.59
N LYS A 445 5.33 -49.29 -6.22
CA LYS A 445 5.34 -50.70 -5.81
C LYS A 445 6.74 -51.27 -6.07
N ARG A 446 7.16 -52.22 -5.22
CA ARG A 446 8.29 -53.07 -5.56
C ARG A 446 7.81 -54.02 -6.64
N ASP A 447 8.54 -54.08 -7.75
CA ASP A 447 8.23 -55.04 -8.79
C ASP A 447 8.60 -56.42 -8.22
N GLU A 448 7.59 -57.26 -8.00
CA GLU A 448 7.80 -58.65 -7.56
C GLU A 448 8.60 -59.44 -8.60
N ASP A 449 8.59 -59.00 -9.86
CA ASP A 449 9.23 -59.68 -10.99
C ASP A 449 10.76 -59.46 -11.07
N ASP A 450 11.35 -58.48 -10.38
CA ASP A 450 12.81 -58.19 -10.46
C ASP A 450 13.64 -58.99 -9.43
N PHE A 451 12.97 -59.74 -8.53
CA PHE A 451 13.58 -60.60 -7.52
C PHE A 451 13.20 -62.08 -7.66
N SER A 452 12.83 -62.51 -8.88
CA SER A 452 12.33 -63.87 -9.16
C SER A 452 13.24 -65.00 -8.69
N ASP A 453 14.55 -64.76 -8.56
CA ASP A 453 15.52 -65.82 -8.22
C ASP A 453 15.90 -65.89 -6.73
N ILE A 454 15.57 -64.88 -5.91
CA ILE A 454 15.95 -64.83 -4.49
C ILE A 454 14.75 -64.99 -3.55
N ASP A 455 13.58 -64.48 -3.93
CA ASP A 455 12.40 -64.52 -3.06
C ASP A 455 11.75 -65.90 -2.99
N GLU A 456 11.93 -66.77 -3.99
CA GLU A 456 11.40 -68.14 -3.94
C GLU A 456 12.03 -68.95 -2.78
N TYR A 457 13.28 -68.66 -2.40
CA TYR A 457 13.95 -69.30 -1.26
C TYR A 457 13.54 -68.69 0.09
N TYR A 458 13.34 -67.37 0.16
CA TYR A 458 12.89 -66.69 1.38
C TYR A 458 11.42 -66.99 1.72
N GLU A 459 10.53 -67.04 0.73
CA GLU A 459 9.13 -67.46 0.91
C GLU A 459 9.03 -68.92 1.40
N LEU A 460 9.96 -69.79 0.95
CA LEU A 460 10.01 -71.19 1.38
C LEU A 460 10.40 -71.36 2.85
N ILE A 461 11.29 -70.49 3.36
CA ILE A 461 11.82 -70.58 4.74
C ILE A 461 10.91 -69.86 5.74
N HIS A 462 10.34 -68.72 5.38
CA HIS A 462 9.58 -67.88 6.32
C HIS A 462 8.06 -68.07 6.26
N GLY A 463 7.59 -68.94 5.36
CA GLY A 463 6.17 -69.17 5.16
C GLY A 463 5.55 -68.03 4.35
N ARG A 464 4.58 -68.40 3.51
CA ARG A 464 3.81 -67.49 2.66
C ARG A 464 2.97 -66.55 3.53
N GLN A 465 3.59 -65.53 4.09
CA GLN A 465 2.91 -64.42 4.74
C GLN A 465 2.37 -63.57 3.59
N ASP A 466 1.04 -63.55 3.42
CA ASP A 466 0.34 -62.92 2.28
C ASP A 466 1.10 -61.69 1.74
N SER A 467 1.83 -61.87 0.62
CA SER A 467 2.58 -60.80 -0.07
C SER A 467 1.69 -59.65 -0.53
N ARG A 468 0.36 -59.84 -0.47
CA ARG A 468 -0.69 -58.85 -0.69
C ARG A 468 -0.66 -57.64 0.25
N ASP A 469 0.10 -57.68 1.33
CA ASP A 469 0.20 -56.59 2.31
C ASP A 469 1.47 -55.72 2.19
N SER A 470 2.27 -55.85 1.13
CA SER A 470 3.38 -54.91 0.87
C SER A 470 2.85 -53.58 0.34
N GLU A 471 2.20 -52.82 1.25
CA GLU A 471 1.81 -51.44 1.00
C GLU A 471 3.07 -50.61 0.66
N PRO A 472 2.99 -49.71 -0.33
CA PRO A 472 4.14 -48.88 -0.68
C PRO A 472 4.57 -48.02 0.51
N ALA A 473 5.86 -47.66 0.53
CA ALA A 473 6.41 -46.75 1.51
C ALA A 473 5.74 -45.39 1.38
N TRP A 474 5.53 -44.71 2.50
CA TRP A 474 5.04 -43.34 2.49
C TRP A 474 5.60 -42.52 3.63
N PHE A 475 5.73 -41.22 3.36
CA PHE A 475 6.19 -40.22 4.30
C PHE A 475 5.20 -39.07 4.32
N ILE A 476 4.80 -38.64 5.51
CA ILE A 476 3.96 -37.47 5.71
C ILE A 476 4.56 -36.57 6.79
N ARG A 477 4.54 -35.25 6.55
CA ARG A 477 4.87 -34.22 7.54
C ARG A 477 3.72 -33.23 7.64
N TRP A 478 3.37 -32.82 8.85
CA TRP A 478 2.32 -31.84 9.11
C TRP A 478 2.89 -30.43 9.26
N GLU A 479 2.14 -29.39 8.90
CA GLU A 479 2.60 -27.99 9.04
C GLU A 479 2.67 -27.51 10.49
N ASP A 480 1.82 -28.05 11.36
CA ASP A 480 1.66 -27.58 12.74
C ASP A 480 2.84 -27.90 13.67
N GLY A 481 3.80 -28.71 13.20
CA GLY A 481 4.98 -29.13 13.98
C GLY A 481 4.66 -29.93 15.25
N LYS A 482 3.41 -30.35 15.48
CA LYS A 482 3.03 -31.09 16.69
C LYS A 482 3.54 -32.52 16.63
N HIS A 483 4.02 -33.05 17.76
CA HIS A 483 4.59 -34.40 17.83
C HIS A 483 3.53 -35.52 17.62
N PRO A 484 3.80 -36.53 16.78
CA PRO A 484 4.95 -36.59 15.87
C PRO A 484 4.74 -35.63 14.68
N ALA A 485 5.74 -34.79 14.41
CA ALA A 485 5.69 -33.79 13.35
C ALA A 485 5.65 -34.43 11.95
N TRP A 486 6.10 -35.68 11.85
CA TRP A 486 6.08 -36.49 10.64
C TRP A 486 5.92 -37.97 10.99
N LYS A 487 5.56 -38.78 10.00
CA LYS A 487 5.49 -40.24 10.10
C LYS A 487 6.01 -40.88 8.80
N LEU A 488 6.76 -41.97 8.96
CA LEU A 488 7.32 -42.80 7.91
C LEU A 488 6.84 -44.25 8.14
N MET A 489 6.40 -44.93 7.09
CA MET A 489 5.95 -46.33 7.15
C MET A 489 6.44 -47.10 5.92
N ASN A 490 6.63 -48.41 6.10
CA ASN A 490 7.03 -49.38 5.07
C ASN A 490 8.31 -48.98 4.32
N GLN A 491 9.22 -48.27 4.97
CA GLN A 491 10.45 -47.77 4.37
C GLN A 491 11.43 -48.90 4.00
N PRO A 492 12.27 -48.67 2.97
CA PRO A 492 13.48 -49.46 2.75
C PRO A 492 14.40 -49.50 3.99
N ALA A 493 15.14 -50.60 4.17
CA ALA A 493 15.99 -50.80 5.35
C ALA A 493 17.13 -49.76 5.43
N ASP A 494 17.76 -49.47 4.30
CA ASP A 494 18.79 -48.44 4.14
C ASP A 494 18.27 -47.04 4.49
N LEU A 495 17.05 -46.70 4.09
CA LEU A 495 16.40 -45.44 4.50
C LEU A 495 16.15 -45.40 6.02
N SER A 496 15.78 -46.53 6.63
CA SER A 496 15.52 -46.58 8.07
C SER A 496 16.79 -46.25 8.88
N GLU A 497 17.92 -46.89 8.56
CA GLU A 497 19.21 -46.62 9.20
C GLU A 497 19.64 -45.16 9.03
N THR A 498 19.46 -44.65 7.81
CA THR A 498 19.76 -43.27 7.44
C THR A 498 18.91 -42.27 8.26
N VAL A 499 17.61 -42.53 8.42
CA VAL A 499 16.71 -41.70 9.21
C VAL A 499 17.10 -41.69 10.69
N ASP A 500 17.48 -42.84 11.24
CA ASP A 500 17.95 -42.94 12.62
C ASP A 500 19.24 -42.12 12.83
N GLU A 501 20.19 -42.15 11.89
CA GLU A 501 21.39 -41.33 11.95
C GLU A 501 21.07 -39.82 11.87
N VAL A 502 20.15 -39.41 10.97
CA VAL A 502 19.71 -38.01 10.87
C VAL A 502 19.01 -37.56 12.15
N GLN A 503 18.13 -38.38 12.73
CA GLN A 503 17.43 -38.04 13.97
C GLN A 503 18.38 -37.83 15.16
N GLN A 504 19.52 -38.51 15.18
CA GLN A 504 20.53 -38.31 16.22
C GLN A 504 21.27 -36.97 16.10
N ARG A 505 21.38 -36.44 14.87
CA ARG A 505 22.16 -35.23 14.57
C ARG A 505 21.31 -33.99 14.33
N GLY A 506 20.05 -34.13 13.97
CA GLY A 506 19.17 -33.03 13.61
C GLY A 506 17.75 -33.47 13.28
N ALA A 507 17.14 -32.88 12.24
CA ALA A 507 15.74 -33.08 11.90
C ALA A 507 15.51 -33.52 10.45
N VAL A 508 14.72 -34.58 10.28
CA VAL A 508 14.15 -34.98 8.99
C VAL A 508 13.19 -33.89 8.51
N ARG A 509 13.46 -33.34 7.33
CA ARG A 509 12.64 -32.28 6.73
C ARG A 509 11.70 -32.84 5.67
N SER A 510 12.18 -33.66 4.75
CA SER A 510 11.33 -34.32 3.76
C SER A 510 11.94 -35.64 3.31
N ILE A 511 11.09 -36.56 2.86
CA ILE A 511 11.50 -37.77 2.15
C ILE A 511 10.68 -37.82 0.87
N GLU A 512 11.37 -37.89 -0.27
CA GLU A 512 10.78 -38.05 -1.60
C GLU A 512 11.05 -39.48 -2.05
N PHE A 513 10.03 -40.15 -2.60
CA PHE A 513 10.13 -41.54 -3.02
C PHE A 513 10.00 -41.65 -4.54
N GLY A 514 10.85 -42.49 -5.13
CA GLY A 514 10.83 -42.82 -6.55
C GLY A 514 10.28 -44.23 -6.80
N LYS A 515 10.71 -44.82 -7.92
CA LYS A 515 10.41 -46.23 -8.23
C LYS A 515 11.20 -47.18 -7.33
N HIS A 516 10.74 -48.42 -7.17
CA HIS A 516 11.49 -49.55 -6.57
C HIS A 516 12.27 -49.27 -5.28
N GLY A 517 11.72 -48.43 -4.38
CA GLY A 517 12.38 -48.10 -3.12
C GLY A 517 13.48 -47.04 -3.23
N GLU A 518 13.59 -46.32 -4.35
CA GLU A 518 14.41 -45.11 -4.43
C GLU A 518 13.88 -44.04 -3.47
N TRP A 519 14.81 -43.29 -2.86
CA TRP A 519 14.47 -42.24 -1.93
C TRP A 519 15.47 -41.09 -1.93
N VAL A 520 14.98 -39.90 -1.58
CA VAL A 520 15.79 -38.72 -1.27
C VAL A 520 15.33 -38.17 0.07
N LEU A 521 16.23 -38.12 1.04
CA LEU A 521 16.03 -37.56 2.37
C LEU A 521 16.64 -36.16 2.43
N ARG A 522 15.83 -35.15 2.73
CA ARG A 522 16.30 -33.80 3.09
C ARG A 522 16.28 -33.63 4.60
N TYR A 523 17.35 -33.05 5.13
CA TYR A 523 17.50 -32.84 6.57
C TYR A 523 18.23 -31.55 6.94
N SER A 524 18.09 -31.14 8.20
CA SER A 524 18.91 -30.09 8.83
C SER A 524 19.64 -30.68 10.03
N ASP A 525 20.84 -30.18 10.32
CA ASP A 525 21.52 -30.43 11.60
C ASP A 525 20.81 -29.73 12.77
#